data_AF-A9V6B5-F1
#
_entry.id   AF-A9V6B5-F1
#
_cell.length_a   1.000
_cell.length_b   1.000
_cell.length_c   1.000
_cell.angle_alpha   90.00
_cell.angle_beta   90.00
_cell.angle_gamma   90.00
#
_symmetry.space_group_name_H-M   'P 1'
#
loop_
_entity.id
_entity.type
_entity.pdbx_description
1 polymer ?
#
loop_
_entity_poly.entity_id
_entity_poly.type
_entity_poly.pdbx_seq_one_letter_code
_entity_poly.pdbx_strand_id
1 'polypeptide(L)'
;MFTCAKVVENLIMANGVVHDPDSGSLFVAPSSEQAVHEFAYTDNRRAPLTLKRTVPVQGLCDNLALHPHRPGVLAACHPQLLHFLLYSKGITHSHSQAYYIPSAKEGGEAEELLLVPGEVLSGLATAIMTEDGVLIGGTVHSRGLLRCHLGDEPQQAHETA
;
A
#
# COMPACT_ATOMS: atom_id res chain seq x y z
N MET A 1 11.50 -23.37 -14.84
CA MET A 1 10.49 -23.89 -13.90
C MET A 1 10.82 -23.34 -12.53
N PHE A 2 9.84 -22.80 -11.80
CA PHE A 2 10.06 -22.30 -10.44
C PHE A 2 9.95 -23.44 -9.42
N THR A 3 10.76 -23.40 -8.37
CA THR A 3 10.58 -24.22 -7.17
C THR A 3 10.12 -23.31 -6.05
N CYS A 4 9.00 -23.63 -5.41
CA CYS A 4 8.36 -22.77 -4.43
C CYS A 4 8.38 -23.41 -3.04
N ALA A 5 8.53 -22.59 -2.01
CA ALA A 5 8.36 -22.97 -0.61
C ALA A 5 7.43 -21.97 0.08
N LYS A 6 6.63 -22.45 1.03
CA LYS A 6 5.85 -21.56 1.90
C LYS A 6 6.79 -21.02 2.98
N VAL A 7 7.03 -19.71 2.96
CA VAL A 7 8.02 -19.06 3.83
C VAL A 7 7.40 -18.21 4.94
N VAL A 8 6.09 -17.95 4.86
CA VAL A 8 5.28 -17.35 5.92
C VAL A 8 3.93 -18.09 5.94
N GLU A 9 3.40 -18.32 7.15
CA GLU A 9 2.07 -18.91 7.35
C GLU A 9 1.15 -17.93 8.05
N ASN A 10 -0.16 -18.20 8.01
CA ASN A 10 -1.21 -17.45 8.73
C ASN A 10 -1.40 -15.98 8.32
N LEU A 11 -0.84 -15.53 7.20
CA LEU A 11 -1.27 -14.28 6.57
C LEU A 11 -2.58 -14.51 5.83
N ILE A 12 -3.66 -13.92 6.35
CA ILE A 12 -4.97 -13.97 5.70
C ILE A 12 -5.00 -12.87 4.62
N MET A 13 -5.48 -13.20 3.42
CA MET A 13 -5.54 -12.27 2.28
C MET A 13 -4.24 -11.46 2.06
N ALA A 14 -3.08 -12.13 2.10
CA ALA A 14 -1.81 -11.51 1.71
C ALA A 14 -1.94 -10.91 0.31
N ASN A 15 -1.70 -9.60 0.20
CA ASN A 15 -1.96 -8.85 -1.02
C ASN A 15 -0.68 -8.13 -1.49
N GLY A 16 -0.49 -6.86 -1.12
CA GLY A 16 0.70 -6.11 -1.49
C GLY A 16 1.97 -6.77 -0.96
N VAL A 17 2.93 -7.03 -1.84
CA VAL A 17 4.24 -7.59 -1.50
C VAL A 17 5.33 -6.82 -2.24
N VAL A 18 6.30 -6.30 -1.50
CA VAL A 18 7.44 -5.56 -2.06
C VAL A 18 8.72 -5.96 -1.35
N HIS A 19 9.75 -6.28 -2.13
CA HIS A 19 11.10 -6.50 -1.64
C HIS A 19 11.91 -5.21 -1.78
N ASP A 20 12.47 -4.75 -0.67
CA ASP A 20 13.46 -3.69 -0.63
C ASP A 20 14.87 -4.32 -0.60
N PRO A 21 15.61 -4.30 -1.73
CA PRO A 21 16.93 -4.91 -1.80
C PRO A 21 17.97 -4.18 -0.96
N ASP A 22 17.79 -2.89 -0.67
CA ASP A 22 18.79 -2.08 0.05
C ASP A 22 18.75 -2.35 1.55
N SER A 23 17.56 -2.61 2.11
CA SER A 23 17.39 -2.96 3.52
C SER A 23 17.35 -4.47 3.79
N GLY A 24 17.24 -5.30 2.73
CA GLY A 24 17.02 -6.74 2.86
C GLY A 24 15.70 -7.02 3.59
N SER A 25 14.66 -6.24 3.29
CA SER A 25 13.33 -6.37 3.88
C SER A 25 12.31 -6.78 2.83
N LEU A 26 11.37 -7.62 3.22
CA LEU A 26 10.16 -7.91 2.45
C LEU A 26 8.97 -7.34 3.21
N PHE A 27 8.26 -6.41 2.59
CA PHE A 27 7.03 -5.84 3.13
C PHE A 27 5.83 -6.59 2.58
N VAL A 28 4.85 -6.88 3.44
CA VAL A 28 3.59 -7.53 3.07
C VAL A 28 2.42 -6.82 3.72
N ALA A 29 1.43 -6.46 2.91
CA ALA A 29 0.15 -5.91 3.33
C ALA A 29 -0.95 -6.99 3.19
N PRO A 30 -1.39 -7.61 4.29
CA PRO A 30 -2.60 -8.44 4.27
C PRO A 30 -3.85 -7.56 4.21
N SER A 31 -4.70 -7.74 3.19
CA SER A 31 -5.96 -6.98 3.06
C SER A 31 -7.05 -7.42 4.03
N SER A 32 -6.72 -8.22 5.04
CA SER A 32 -7.62 -8.58 6.15
C SER A 32 -7.22 -7.94 7.48
N GLU A 33 -6.06 -7.28 7.54
CA GLU A 33 -5.54 -6.69 8.78
C GLU A 33 -5.20 -5.22 8.55
N GLN A 34 -5.35 -4.44 9.61
CA GLN A 34 -5.01 -3.02 9.63
C GLN A 34 -3.51 -2.83 9.93
N ALA A 35 -2.67 -3.48 9.12
CA ALA A 35 -1.23 -3.50 9.33
C ALA A 35 -0.43 -3.78 8.05
N VAL A 36 0.84 -3.38 8.08
CA VAL A 36 1.89 -3.83 7.14
C VAL A 36 2.96 -4.55 7.92
N HIS A 37 3.32 -5.75 7.47
CA HIS A 37 4.38 -6.57 8.07
C HIS A 37 5.69 -6.38 7.33
N GLU A 38 6.77 -6.24 8.06
CA GLU A 38 8.13 -6.22 7.52
C GLU A 38 8.85 -7.50 7.96
N PHE A 39 9.34 -8.27 7.01
CA PHE A 39 10.11 -9.48 7.23
C PHE A 39 11.57 -9.28 6.84
N ALA A 40 12.48 -9.97 7.52
CA ALA A 40 13.85 -10.12 7.05
C ALA A 40 13.87 -11.01 5.82
N TYR A 41 14.43 -10.49 4.73
CA TYR A 41 14.66 -11.25 3.51
C TYR A 41 16.15 -11.58 3.39
N THR A 42 16.47 -12.85 3.23
CA THR A 42 17.83 -13.34 3.00
C THR A 42 17.81 -14.31 1.82
N ASP A 43 18.93 -14.46 1.09
CA ASP A 43 19.01 -15.36 -0.09
C ASP A 43 18.95 -16.86 0.27
N ASN A 44 18.59 -17.21 1.52
CA ASN A 44 18.27 -18.59 1.86
C ASN A 44 16.86 -18.95 1.37
N ARG A 45 16.79 -19.36 0.09
CA ARG A 45 15.57 -19.53 -0.73
C ARG A 45 14.49 -20.49 -0.20
N ARG A 46 14.69 -21.13 0.94
CA ARG A 46 13.74 -22.09 1.55
C ARG A 46 13.50 -21.86 3.03
N ALA A 47 14.25 -20.97 3.67
CA ALA A 47 14.05 -20.70 5.09
C ALA A 47 12.75 -19.89 5.31
N PRO A 48 12.01 -20.15 6.40
CA PRO A 48 10.95 -19.25 6.82
C PRO A 48 11.47 -17.82 6.99
N LEU A 49 10.67 -16.84 6.57
CA LEU A 49 11.00 -15.44 6.78
C LEU A 49 10.77 -15.10 8.26
N THR A 50 11.66 -14.26 8.80
CA THR A 50 11.55 -13.79 10.18
C THR A 50 10.83 -12.45 10.18
N LEU A 51 9.73 -12.33 10.92
CA LEU A 51 9.04 -11.05 11.12
C LEU A 51 9.96 -10.10 11.88
N LYS A 52 10.31 -8.96 11.29
CA LYS A 52 11.04 -7.87 11.96
C LYS A 52 10.07 -7.04 12.80
N ARG A 53 8.95 -6.64 12.22
CA ARG A 53 7.92 -5.84 12.89
C ARG A 53 6.58 -5.83 12.14
N THR A 54 5.56 -5.36 12.84
CA THR A 54 4.24 -5.04 12.30
C THR A 54 3.99 -3.54 12.53
N VAL A 55 3.63 -2.82 11.47
CA VAL A 55 3.30 -1.39 11.53
C VAL A 55 1.78 -1.24 11.38
N PRO A 56 1.07 -0.76 12.42
CA PRO A 56 -0.36 -0.50 12.34
C PRO A 56 -0.69 0.62 11.34
N VAL A 57 -1.83 0.51 10.66
CA VAL A 57 -2.39 1.53 9.75
C VAL A 57 -3.90 1.60 9.94
N GLN A 58 -4.56 2.70 9.56
CA GLN A 58 -6.02 2.80 9.65
C GLN A 58 -6.70 2.48 8.33
N GLY A 59 -6.57 1.23 7.87
CA GLY A 59 -7.19 0.77 6.64
C GLY A 59 -6.69 -0.60 6.24
N LEU A 60 -7.34 -1.21 5.25
CA LEU A 60 -6.90 -2.47 4.67
C LEU A 60 -6.10 -2.16 3.42
N CYS A 61 -4.81 -2.44 3.47
CA CYS A 61 -3.92 -2.10 2.38
C CYS A 61 -3.98 -3.13 1.25
N ASP A 62 -3.87 -2.62 0.04
CA ASP A 62 -3.86 -3.35 -1.22
C ASP A 62 -2.40 -3.44 -1.67
N ASN A 63 -1.97 -2.68 -2.69
CA ASN A 63 -0.60 -2.73 -3.17
C ASN A 63 0.38 -1.87 -2.36
N LEU A 64 1.64 -2.31 -2.38
CA LEU A 64 2.79 -1.60 -1.83
C LEU A 64 3.71 -1.14 -2.96
N ALA A 65 4.49 -0.08 -2.72
CA ALA A 65 5.59 0.35 -3.60
C ALA A 65 6.76 0.84 -2.76
N LEU A 66 7.99 0.82 -3.28
CA LEU A 66 9.13 1.42 -2.57
C LEU A 66 9.01 2.95 -2.55
N HIS A 67 9.41 3.57 -1.44
CA HIS A 67 9.59 5.01 -1.39
C HIS A 67 10.92 5.38 -2.06
N PRO A 68 10.97 6.37 -2.99
CA PRO A 68 12.15 6.64 -3.80
C PRO A 68 13.36 7.16 -2.99
N HIS A 69 13.11 7.91 -1.92
CA HIS A 69 14.16 8.58 -1.13
C HIS A 69 14.30 8.16 0.34
N ARG A 70 13.32 7.42 0.86
CA ARG A 70 13.24 7.07 2.29
C ARG A 70 13.18 5.55 2.40
N PRO A 71 13.87 4.93 3.36
CA PRO A 71 13.88 3.49 3.50
C PRO A 71 12.54 3.00 4.06
N GLY A 72 11.67 2.52 3.18
CA GLY A 72 10.32 2.09 3.52
C GLY A 72 9.45 1.91 2.28
N VAL A 73 8.14 1.75 2.50
CA VAL A 73 7.17 1.54 1.42
C VAL A 73 6.03 2.54 1.48
N LEU A 74 5.44 2.80 0.34
CA LEU A 74 4.14 3.42 0.18
C LEU A 74 3.08 2.33 0.18
N ALA A 75 1.98 2.54 0.88
CA ALA A 75 0.85 1.63 0.93
C ALA A 75 -0.42 2.33 0.47
N ALA A 76 -1.13 1.77 -0.51
CA ALA A 76 -2.48 2.20 -0.86
C ALA A 76 -3.49 1.37 -0.08
N CYS A 77 -4.46 2.01 0.56
CA CYS A 77 -5.35 1.35 1.51
C CYS A 77 -6.81 1.81 1.38
N HIS A 78 -7.69 0.93 1.83
CA HIS A 78 -9.12 1.17 1.95
C HIS A 78 -9.47 1.41 3.42
N PRO A 79 -9.81 2.65 3.84
CA PRO A 79 -10.06 2.96 5.25
C PRO A 79 -11.33 2.27 5.77
N GLN A 80 -12.26 1.91 4.88
CA GLN A 80 -13.56 1.35 5.22
C GLN A 80 -13.88 0.11 4.37
N LEU A 81 -13.60 -1.10 4.88
CA LEU A 81 -13.79 -2.36 4.14
C LEU A 81 -15.20 -2.52 3.59
N LEU A 82 -16.22 -2.29 4.42
CA LEU A 82 -17.60 -2.48 3.99
C LEU A 82 -17.97 -1.54 2.84
N HIS A 83 -17.50 -0.29 2.89
CA HIS A 83 -17.69 0.65 1.78
C HIS A 83 -16.95 0.20 0.52
N PHE A 84 -15.72 -0.31 0.66
CA PHE A 84 -14.97 -0.85 -0.47
C PHE A 84 -15.68 -2.05 -1.11
N LEU A 85 -16.23 -2.97 -0.31
CA LEU A 85 -16.99 -4.13 -0.81
C LEU A 85 -18.33 -3.75 -1.46
N LEU A 86 -18.97 -2.67 -1.01
CA LEU A 86 -20.16 -2.12 -1.67
C LEU A 86 -19.78 -1.38 -2.96
N TYR A 87 -18.65 -0.67 -2.96
CA TYR A 87 -18.09 -0.02 -4.14
C TYR A 87 -17.71 -1.01 -5.24
N SER A 88 -17.10 -2.16 -4.90
CA SER A 88 -16.79 -3.20 -5.90
C SER A 88 -18.03 -3.84 -6.54
N LYS A 89 -19.20 -3.64 -5.94
CA LYS A 89 -20.50 -4.01 -6.50
C LYS A 89 -21.22 -2.86 -7.23
N GLY A 90 -20.59 -1.69 -7.34
CA GLY A 90 -21.16 -0.50 -7.98
C GLY A 90 -22.26 0.20 -7.18
N ILE A 91 -22.31 0.00 -5.85
CA ILE A 91 -23.41 0.51 -5.00
C ILE A 91 -23.11 1.92 -4.44
N THR A 92 -21.85 2.20 -4.12
CA THR A 92 -21.41 3.44 -3.46
C THR A 92 -19.98 3.80 -3.87
N HIS A 93 -19.48 4.94 -3.44
CA HIS A 93 -18.06 5.32 -3.53
C HIS A 93 -17.25 4.78 -2.33
N SER A 94 -15.94 4.62 -2.53
CA SER A 94 -15.02 4.16 -1.47
C SER A 94 -13.89 5.15 -1.29
N HIS A 95 -13.73 5.68 -0.08
CA HIS A 95 -12.61 6.54 0.28
C HIS A 95 -11.27 5.89 -0.08
N SER A 96 -10.29 6.73 -0.39
CA SER A 96 -8.96 6.32 -0.83
C SER A 96 -7.91 6.89 0.12
N GLN A 97 -6.92 6.08 0.49
CA GLN A 97 -5.92 6.47 1.46
C GLN A 97 -4.54 5.94 1.08
N ALA A 98 -3.49 6.72 1.34
CA ALA A 98 -2.12 6.29 1.16
C ALA A 98 -1.27 6.59 2.40
N TYR A 99 -0.37 5.67 2.72
CA TYR A 99 0.58 5.79 3.82
C TYR A 99 2.01 5.69 3.32
N TYR A 100 2.93 6.36 4.02
CA TYR A 100 4.32 5.95 4.11
C TYR A 100 4.52 5.06 5.34
N ILE A 101 5.14 3.91 5.12
CA ILE A 101 5.51 2.94 6.14
C ILE A 101 7.03 2.90 6.18
N PRO A 102 7.67 3.43 7.24
CA PRO A 102 9.12 3.38 7.34
C PRO A 102 9.61 1.92 7.43
N SER A 103 10.90 1.69 7.22
CA SER A 103 11.56 0.42 7.52
C SER A 103 11.95 0.30 8.99
N ALA A 104 12.20 -0.91 9.48
CA ALA A 104 12.62 -1.16 10.85
C ALA A 104 13.93 -0.44 11.23
N LYS A 105 14.79 -0.17 10.23
CA LYS A 105 16.03 0.59 10.43
C LYS A 105 15.75 2.07 10.74
N GLU A 106 14.72 2.64 10.14
CA GLU A 106 14.29 4.02 10.40
C GLU A 106 13.44 4.10 11.69
N GLY A 107 12.69 3.05 12.00
CA GLY A 107 11.78 3.03 13.15
C GLY A 107 10.45 3.71 12.82
N GLY A 108 9.83 4.37 13.79
CA GLY A 108 8.63 5.19 13.56
C GLY A 108 7.32 4.44 13.29
N GLU A 109 6.26 5.23 13.22
CA GLU A 109 4.88 4.84 12.92
C GLU A 109 4.55 5.13 11.44
N ALA A 110 3.39 4.64 10.96
CA ALA A 110 2.90 4.97 9.64
C ALA A 110 2.55 6.47 9.53
N GLU A 111 2.95 7.10 8.44
CA GLU A 111 2.62 8.49 8.11
C GLU A 111 1.51 8.50 7.05
N GLU A 112 0.36 9.11 7.35
CA GLU A 112 -0.70 9.30 6.36
C GLU A 112 -0.31 10.39 5.36
N LEU A 113 -0.18 10.01 4.09
CA LEU A 113 0.19 10.92 3.01
C LEU A 113 -1.03 11.49 2.29
N LEU A 114 -2.10 10.71 2.24
CA LEU A 114 -3.31 11.04 1.48
C LEU A 114 -4.52 10.39 2.15
N LEU A 115 -5.58 11.15 2.31
CA LEU A 115 -6.93 10.65 2.54
C LEU A 115 -7.88 11.48 1.69
N VAL A 116 -8.56 10.85 0.74
CA VAL A 116 -9.50 11.54 -0.15
C VAL A 116 -10.88 10.91 -0.14
N PRO A 117 -11.95 11.74 -0.23
CA PRO A 117 -13.30 11.28 -0.44
C PRO A 117 -13.43 10.41 -1.69
N GLY A 118 -14.32 9.41 -1.64
CA GLY A 118 -14.53 8.49 -2.75
C GLY A 118 -15.07 9.19 -4.01
N GLU A 119 -15.72 10.34 -3.84
CA GLU A 119 -16.21 11.21 -4.91
C GLU A 119 -15.06 11.85 -5.71
N VAL A 120 -13.90 12.05 -5.10
CA VAL A 120 -12.68 12.54 -5.78
C VAL A 120 -11.96 11.37 -6.43
N LEU A 121 -11.72 10.31 -5.67
CA LEU A 121 -11.09 9.09 -6.16
C LEU A 121 -11.60 7.89 -5.37
N SER A 122 -12.26 6.96 -6.04
CA SER A 122 -12.78 5.75 -5.40
C SER A 122 -11.83 4.55 -5.53
N GLY A 123 -11.51 3.93 -4.39
CA GLY A 123 -10.85 2.62 -4.34
C GLY A 123 -9.40 2.63 -4.81
N LEU A 124 -8.57 3.52 -4.28
CA LEU A 124 -7.12 3.51 -4.49
C LEU A 124 -6.53 2.15 -4.13
N ALA A 125 -5.89 1.54 -5.11
CA ALA A 125 -5.32 0.20 -5.07
C ALA A 125 -3.79 0.22 -5.08
N THR A 126 -3.19 1.26 -5.66
CA THR A 126 -1.74 1.43 -5.73
C THR A 126 -1.37 2.89 -5.59
N ALA A 127 -0.22 3.17 -5.00
CA ALA A 127 0.35 4.50 -4.88
C ALA A 127 1.87 4.41 -5.06
N ILE A 128 2.40 5.26 -5.93
CA ILE A 128 3.85 5.43 -6.12
C ILE A 128 4.20 6.90 -5.89
N MET A 129 5.45 7.15 -5.53
CA MET A 129 6.00 8.51 -5.48
C MET A 129 7.15 8.59 -6.46
N THR A 130 7.17 9.65 -7.25
CA THR A 130 8.27 9.96 -8.17
C THR A 130 9.46 10.54 -7.40
N GLU A 131 10.63 10.61 -8.05
CA GLU A 131 11.81 11.22 -7.45
C GLU A 131 11.62 12.72 -7.15
N ASP A 132 10.74 13.43 -7.85
CA ASP A 132 10.41 14.83 -7.58
C ASP A 132 9.27 14.99 -6.54
N GLY A 133 8.84 13.91 -5.87
CA GLY A 133 7.88 13.97 -4.77
C GLY A 133 6.41 14.03 -5.21
N VAL A 134 6.11 13.66 -6.46
CA VAL A 134 4.72 13.57 -6.96
C VAL A 134 4.15 12.22 -6.58
N LEU A 135 3.03 12.22 -5.85
CA LEU A 135 2.29 11.00 -5.54
C LEU A 135 1.35 10.68 -6.71
N ILE A 136 1.45 9.47 -7.25
CA ILE A 136 0.58 8.97 -8.31
C ILE A 136 -0.19 7.77 -7.78
N GLY A 137 -1.52 7.86 -7.85
CA GLY A 137 -2.44 6.84 -7.35
C GLY A 137 -3.23 6.17 -8.47
N GLY A 138 -3.36 4.85 -8.42
CA GLY A 138 -4.23 4.07 -9.31
C GLY A 138 -5.31 3.32 -8.55
N THR A 139 -6.46 3.10 -9.18
CA THR A 139 -7.65 2.52 -8.53
C THR A 139 -8.00 1.14 -9.08
N VAL A 140 -8.79 0.38 -8.33
CA VAL A 140 -9.15 -1.01 -8.71
C VAL A 140 -10.29 -1.09 -9.73
N HIS A 141 -11.30 -0.20 -9.65
CA HIS A 141 -12.55 -0.30 -10.42
C HIS A 141 -13.02 1.03 -11.03
N SER A 142 -12.41 2.16 -10.67
CA SER A 142 -12.74 3.46 -11.25
C SER A 142 -11.84 3.73 -12.45
N ARG A 143 -12.27 4.64 -13.31
CA ARG A 143 -11.43 5.15 -14.39
C ARG A 143 -10.64 6.32 -13.82
N GLY A 144 -9.32 6.28 -13.93
CA GLY A 144 -8.48 7.43 -13.65
C GLY A 144 -7.20 7.10 -12.89
N LEU A 145 -6.34 8.11 -12.84
CA LEU A 145 -5.16 8.16 -12.00
C LEU A 145 -5.22 9.47 -11.22
N LEU A 146 -4.85 9.41 -9.95
CA LEU A 146 -4.63 10.61 -9.15
C LEU A 146 -3.18 11.03 -9.31
N ARG A 147 -2.94 12.34 -9.43
CA ARG A 147 -1.61 12.94 -9.37
C ARG A 147 -1.65 14.07 -8.35
N CYS A 148 -0.87 13.96 -7.30
CA CYS A 148 -0.80 14.93 -6.21
C CYS A 148 0.61 15.47 -6.05
N HIS A 149 0.71 16.75 -5.72
CA HIS A 149 1.94 17.41 -5.32
C HIS A 149 1.89 17.66 -3.81
N LEU A 150 3.00 17.46 -3.11
CA LEU A 150 3.10 17.76 -1.68
C LEU A 150 2.77 19.24 -1.44
N GLY A 151 1.67 19.50 -0.71
CA GLY A 151 1.19 20.85 -0.39
C GLY A 151 -0.01 21.33 -1.20
N ASP A 152 -0.40 20.62 -2.26
CA ASP A 152 -1.61 20.94 -3.03
C ASP A 152 -2.79 20.08 -2.54
N GLU A 153 -3.95 20.69 -2.29
CA GLU A 153 -5.17 19.91 -2.07
C GLU A 153 -5.58 19.19 -3.38
N PRO A 154 -6.00 17.91 -3.29
CA PRO A 154 -6.38 17.14 -4.47
C PRO A 154 -7.57 17.80 -5.19
N GLN A 155 -7.33 18.33 -6.39
CA GLN A 155 -8.37 18.85 -7.27
C GLN A 155 -9.10 17.69 -7.96
N GLN A 156 -10.41 17.83 -8.16
CA GLN A 156 -11.25 16.82 -8.82
C GLN A 156 -10.63 16.37 -10.14
N ALA A 157 -10.45 15.05 -10.30
CA ALA A 157 -9.98 14.48 -11.55
C ALA A 157 -10.98 14.81 -12.66
N HIS A 158 -10.58 15.63 -13.64
CA HIS A 158 -11.38 15.85 -14.83
C HIS A 158 -11.35 14.57 -15.68
N GLU A 159 -12.48 13.86 -15.71
CA GLU A 159 -12.74 12.81 -16.69
C GLU A 159 -12.73 13.43 -18.09
N THR A 160 -11.63 13.25 -18.84
CA THR A 160 -11.67 13.45 -20.30
C THR A 160 -12.23 12.17 -20.94
N ALA A 161 -13.25 12.38 -21.76
CA ALA A 161 -14.09 11.39 -22.45
C ALA A 161 -13.32 10.37 -23.31
#